data_AF-A0A940WJ89-F1
#
_entry.id   AF-A0A940WJ89-F1
#
_cell.length_a   1.000
_cell.length_b   1.000
_cell.length_c   1.000
_cell.angle_alpha   90.00
_cell.angle_beta   90.00
_cell.angle_gamma   90.00
#
_symmetry.space_group_name_H-M   'P 1'
#
loop_
_entity.id
_entity.type
_entity.pdbx_description
1 polymer ?
#
loop_
_entity_poly.entity_id
_entity_poly.type
_entity_poly.pdbx_seq_one_letter_code
_entity_poly.pdbx_strand_id
1 'polypeptide(L)'
;MTPTVTTGRATAREAWTRRVTTGSRWVAAALTLVMAVYFVTSDAIRAGNPFLLPDAVLTLLLAGATVVRGRLAAPAMIFAFAWAAAVWTVSLCTYATRGAFAEGANHIALIVPCVAAAAALAITGWPSPAGPDSARRP
;
A
#
# COMPACT_ATOMS: atom_id res chain seq x y z
N MET A 1 -30.89 -2.74 33.15
CA MET A 1 -29.43 -2.81 32.98
C MET A 1 -29.15 -3.59 31.71
N THR A 2 -28.83 -2.90 30.61
CA THR A 2 -28.64 -3.51 29.28
C THR A 2 -27.30 -3.08 28.69
N PRO A 3 -26.16 -3.62 29.16
CA PRO A 3 -24.87 -3.37 28.55
C PRO A 3 -24.43 -4.63 27.82
N THR A 4 -24.54 -4.74 26.49
CA THR A 4 -23.89 -5.89 25.81
C THR A 4 -23.73 -5.76 24.29
N VAL A 5 -24.67 -5.14 23.58
CA VAL A 5 -24.65 -5.21 22.10
C VAL A 5 -23.65 -4.24 21.45
N THR A 6 -23.42 -3.07 22.06
CA THR A 6 -22.54 -2.03 21.50
C THR A 6 -21.05 -2.36 21.65
N THR A 7 -20.67 -3.05 22.72
CA THR A 7 -19.26 -3.34 23.04
C THR A 7 -18.64 -4.38 22.11
N GLY A 8 -19.41 -5.39 21.67
CA GLY A 8 -18.91 -6.47 20.82
C GLY A 8 -18.54 -6.06 19.39
N ARG A 9 -19.25 -5.06 18.82
CA ARG A 9 -18.94 -4.56 17.47
C ARG A 9 -17.68 -3.69 17.45
N ALA A 10 -17.43 -2.93 18.51
CA ALA A 10 -16.26 -2.07 18.64
C ALA A 10 -14.96 -2.90 18.68
N THR A 11 -14.93 -3.96 19.50
CA THR A 11 -13.75 -4.82 19.66
C THR A 11 -13.42 -5.61 18.39
N ALA A 12 -14.44 -6.11 17.69
CA ALA A 12 -14.26 -6.82 16.42
C ALA A 12 -13.66 -5.93 15.33
N ARG A 13 -14.12 -4.67 15.22
CA ARG A 13 -13.59 -3.70 14.24
C ARG A 13 -12.13 -3.35 14.52
N GLU A 14 -11.76 -3.11 15.77
CA GLU A 14 -10.36 -2.83 16.10
C GLU A 14 -9.43 -4.02 15.82
N ALA A 15 -9.87 -5.23 16.16
CA ALA A 15 -9.12 -6.45 15.86
C ALA A 15 -8.91 -6.61 14.35
N TRP A 16 -9.95 -6.34 13.55
CA TRP A 16 -9.88 -6.33 12.09
C TRP A 16 -8.90 -5.28 11.56
N THR A 17 -9.00 -4.02 11.98
CA THR A 17 -8.08 -2.94 11.55
C THR A 17 -6.63 -3.26 11.91
N ARG A 18 -6.38 -3.84 13.09
CA ARG A 18 -5.05 -4.30 13.50
C ARG A 18 -4.52 -5.41 12.57
N ARG A 19 -5.35 -6.38 12.22
CA ARG A 19 -4.98 -7.47 11.28
C ARG A 19 -4.67 -6.93 9.88
N VAL A 20 -5.53 -6.05 9.34
CA VAL A 20 -5.32 -5.43 8.03
C VAL A 20 -4.03 -4.61 8.01
N THR A 21 -3.81 -3.76 9.01
CA THR A 21 -2.58 -2.94 9.13
C THR A 21 -1.32 -3.82 9.16
N THR A 22 -1.34 -4.90 9.96
CA THR A 22 -0.21 -5.83 10.04
C THR A 22 0.01 -6.57 8.72
N GLY A 23 -1.06 -7.05 8.08
CA GLY A 23 -0.98 -7.69 6.76
C GLY A 23 -0.39 -6.75 5.70
N SER A 24 -0.86 -5.50 5.65
CA SER A 24 -0.32 -4.47 4.77
C SER A 24 1.17 -4.23 5.00
N ARG A 25 1.65 -4.19 6.26
CA ARG A 25 3.09 -4.07 6.53
C ARG A 25 3.90 -5.22 5.97
N TRP A 26 3.40 -6.45 6.08
CA TRP A 26 4.07 -7.61 5.49
C TRP A 26 4.13 -7.53 3.96
N VAL A 27 3.05 -7.09 3.32
CA VAL A 27 3.03 -6.85 1.87
C VAL A 27 4.07 -5.79 1.49
N ALA A 28 4.12 -4.66 2.20
CA ALA A 28 5.10 -3.60 1.95
C ALA A 28 6.55 -4.11 2.14
N ALA A 29 6.80 -4.90 3.19
CA ALA A 29 8.11 -5.50 3.44
C ALA A 29 8.52 -6.49 2.33
N ALA A 30 7.60 -7.35 1.89
CA ALA A 30 7.85 -8.30 0.81
C ALA A 30 8.17 -7.58 -0.52
N LEU A 31 7.40 -6.55 -0.87
CA LEU A 31 7.65 -5.76 -2.07
C LEU A 31 8.96 -4.97 -1.99
N THR A 32 9.30 -4.43 -0.82
CA THR A 32 10.61 -3.79 -0.59
C THR A 32 11.75 -4.78 -0.83
N LEU A 33 11.61 -6.01 -0.34
CA LEU A 33 12.60 -7.07 -0.56
C LEU A 33 12.73 -7.43 -2.05
N VAL A 34 11.61 -7.56 -2.77
CA VAL A 34 11.61 -7.79 -4.22
C VAL A 34 12.37 -6.69 -4.95
N MET A 35 12.12 -5.42 -4.61
CA MET A 35 12.84 -4.29 -5.22
C MET A 35 14.33 -4.27 -4.88
N ALA A 36 14.70 -4.61 -3.64
CA ALA A 36 16.09 -4.71 -3.24
C ALA A 36 16.81 -5.81 -4.04
N VAL A 37 16.19 -6.98 -4.20
CA VAL A 37 16.71 -8.06 -5.06
C VAL A 37 16.83 -7.59 -6.50
N TYR A 38 15.79 -6.95 -7.05
CA TYR A 38 15.82 -6.37 -8.40
C TYR A 38 17.01 -5.42 -8.59
N PHE A 39 17.24 -4.48 -7.67
CA PHE A 39 18.36 -3.54 -7.78
C PHE A 39 19.73 -4.24 -7.82
N VAL A 40 19.89 -5.32 -7.07
CA VAL A 40 21.14 -6.07 -6.99
C VAL A 40 21.35 -7.00 -8.19
N THR A 41 20.28 -7.56 -8.76
CA THR A 41 20.39 -8.61 -9.79
C THR A 41 20.23 -8.14 -11.24
N SER A 42 19.61 -6.98 -11.47
CA SER A 42 19.11 -6.61 -12.82
C SER A 42 19.87 -5.48 -13.52
N ASP A 43 21.07 -5.11 -13.07
CA ASP A 43 21.82 -3.94 -13.58
C ASP A 43 20.95 -2.65 -13.63
N ALA A 44 20.00 -2.54 -12.70
CA ALA A 44 19.05 -1.44 -12.65
C ALA A 44 19.71 -0.11 -12.27
N ILE A 45 20.83 -0.15 -11.55
CA ILE A 45 21.60 1.02 -11.10
C ILE A 45 22.54 1.48 -12.21
N ARG A 46 21.95 2.04 -13.27
CA ARG A 46 22.69 2.61 -14.41
C ARG A 46 22.08 3.93 -14.85
N ALA A 47 22.92 4.85 -15.32
CA ALA A 47 22.51 6.21 -15.70
C ALA A 47 21.48 6.26 -16.84
N GLY A 48 21.38 5.20 -17.66
CA GLY A 48 20.42 5.10 -18.75
C GLY A 48 19.09 4.42 -18.40
N ASN A 49 18.84 4.10 -17.12
CA ASN A 49 17.58 3.47 -16.70
C ASN A 49 16.53 4.55 -16.36
N PRO A 50 15.48 4.75 -17.18
CA PRO A 50 14.47 5.78 -16.92
C PRO A 50 13.61 5.48 -15.68
N PHE A 51 13.58 4.23 -15.20
CA PHE A 51 12.83 3.81 -14.02
C PHE A 51 13.64 3.83 -12.73
N LEU A 52 14.95 4.12 -12.79
CA LEU A 52 15.81 4.12 -11.59
C LEU A 52 15.28 5.04 -10.48
N LEU A 53 14.94 6.28 -10.83
CA LEU A 53 14.44 7.25 -9.85
C LEU A 53 13.03 6.87 -9.34
N PRO A 54 12.03 6.57 -10.20
CA PRO A 54 10.73 6.05 -9.75
C PRO A 54 10.84 4.82 -8.83
N ASP A 55 11.71 3.87 -9.17
CA ASP A 55 11.91 2.63 -8.43
C ASP A 55 12.61 2.89 -7.09
N ALA A 56 13.57 3.81 -7.04
CA ALA A 56 14.19 4.21 -5.78
C ALA A 56 13.17 4.87 -4.85
N VAL A 57 12.35 5.79 -5.38
CA VAL A 57 11.30 6.47 -4.62
C VAL A 57 10.26 5.47 -4.10
N LEU A 58 9.75 4.58 -4.95
CA LEU A 58 8.75 3.59 -4.51
C LEU A 58 9.34 2.64 -3.45
N THR A 59 10.60 2.24 -3.58
CA THR A 59 11.27 1.37 -2.61
C THR A 59 11.41 2.05 -1.26
N LEU A 60 11.80 3.32 -1.24
CA LEU A 60 11.90 4.10 -0.01
C LEU A 60 10.52 4.31 0.64
N LEU A 61 9.47 4.55 -0.16
CA LEU A 61 8.11 4.70 0.35
C LEU A 61 7.59 3.40 0.97
N LEU A 62 7.79 2.27 0.30
CA LEU A 62 7.39 0.95 0.82
C LEU A 62 8.16 0.60 2.10
N ALA A 63 9.48 0.83 2.12
CA ALA A 63 10.31 0.61 3.30
C ALA A 63 9.85 1.50 4.46
N GLY A 64 9.64 2.80 4.21
CA GLY A 64 9.14 3.75 5.20
C GLY A 64 7.76 3.35 5.74
N ALA A 65 6.86 2.89 4.87
CA ALA A 65 5.52 2.45 5.25
C ALA A 65 5.53 1.28 6.26
N THR A 66 6.57 0.44 6.27
CA THR A 66 6.69 -0.65 7.26
C THR A 66 6.90 -0.15 8.70
N VAL A 67 7.54 1.01 8.87
CA VAL A 67 7.93 1.55 10.18
C VAL A 67 7.02 2.66 10.69
N VAL A 68 6.19 3.27 9.83
CA VAL A 68 5.24 4.32 10.26
C VAL A 68 4.20 3.75 11.24
N ARG A 69 3.96 4.46 12.34
CA ARG A 69 3.05 4.09 13.43
C ARG A 69 2.03 5.20 13.71
N GLY A 70 0.97 4.84 14.45
CA GLY A 70 -0.06 5.78 14.88
C GLY A 70 -0.98 6.23 13.75
N ARG A 71 -1.53 7.45 13.89
CA ARG A 71 -2.57 8.00 13.00
C ARG A 71 -2.14 8.13 11.53
N LEU A 72 -0.84 8.13 11.24
CA LEU A 72 -0.30 8.25 9.90
C LEU A 72 -0.03 6.91 9.22
N ALA A 73 -0.14 5.78 9.92
CA ALA A 73 0.22 4.47 9.37
C ALA A 73 -0.64 4.11 8.14
N ALA A 74 -1.97 4.19 8.26
CA ALA A 74 -2.88 3.90 7.17
C ALA A 74 -2.69 4.82 5.95
N PRO A 75 -2.72 6.17 6.07
CA PRO A 75 -2.55 7.04 4.91
C PRO A 75 -1.17 6.91 4.26
N ALA A 76 -0.10 6.74 5.04
CA ALA A 76 1.24 6.51 4.49
C ALA A 76 1.32 5.21 3.68
N MET A 77 0.76 4.11 4.20
CA MET A 77 0.72 2.84 3.47
C MET A 77 -0.15 2.92 2.22
N ILE A 78 -1.33 3.56 2.28
CA ILE A 78 -2.19 3.77 1.10
C ILE A 78 -1.44 4.52 0.02
N PHE A 79 -0.77 5.62 0.39
CA PHE A 79 0.03 6.40 -0.54
C PHE A 79 1.17 5.58 -1.15
N ALA A 80 1.93 4.84 -0.34
CA ALA A 80 3.03 4.02 -0.81
C ALA A 80 2.56 2.93 -1.80
N PHE A 81 1.47 2.23 -1.50
CA PHE A 81 0.90 1.23 -2.41
C PHE A 81 0.33 1.83 -3.68
N ALA A 82 -0.36 2.98 -3.60
CA ALA A 82 -0.89 3.66 -4.77
C ALA A 82 0.24 4.13 -5.70
N TRP A 83 1.31 4.69 -5.12
CA TRP A 83 2.51 5.08 -5.86
C TRP A 83 3.17 3.88 -6.54
N ALA A 84 3.39 2.79 -5.79
CA ALA A 84 4.00 1.57 -6.34
C ALA A 84 3.16 0.98 -7.49
N ALA A 85 1.84 0.89 -7.30
CA ALA A 85 0.92 0.45 -8.35
C ALA A 85 1.01 1.34 -9.60
N ALA A 86 1.08 2.66 -9.44
CA ALA A 86 1.20 3.59 -10.56
C ALA A 86 2.51 3.40 -11.34
N VAL A 87 3.66 3.32 -10.65
CA VAL A 87 4.96 3.13 -11.30
C VAL A 87 5.00 1.81 -12.07
N TRP A 88 4.59 0.71 -11.46
CA TRP A 88 4.57 -0.59 -12.14
C TRP A 88 3.55 -0.66 -13.27
N THR A 89 2.43 0.07 -13.17
CA THR A 89 1.47 0.19 -14.29
C THR A 89 2.08 0.93 -15.47
N VAL A 90 2.79 2.04 -15.23
CA VAL A 90 3.50 2.78 -16.29
C VAL A 90 4.60 1.92 -16.91
N SER A 91 5.35 1.15 -16.10
CA SER A 91 6.33 0.18 -16.59
C SER A 91 5.66 -0.89 -17.48
N LEU A 92 4.56 -1.50 -17.02
CA LEU A 92 3.79 -2.48 -17.78
C LEU A 92 3.29 -1.92 -19.12
N CYS A 93 2.74 -0.70 -19.14
CA CYS A 93 2.33 -0.01 -20.35
C CYS A 93 3.52 0.25 -21.29
N THR A 94 4.70 0.54 -20.75
CA THR A 94 5.92 0.71 -21.54
C THR A 94 6.32 -0.61 -22.23
N TYR A 95 6.23 -1.74 -21.54
CA TYR A 95 6.43 -3.06 -22.15
C TYR A 95 5.37 -3.37 -23.22
N ALA A 96 4.10 -3.06 -22.92
CA ALA A 96 2.99 -3.29 -23.85
C ALA A 96 3.17 -2.50 -25.17
N THR A 97 3.51 -1.21 -25.08
CA THR A 97 3.73 -0.33 -26.24
C THR A 97 4.95 -0.74 -27.07
N ARG A 98 5.90 -1.47 -26.49
CA ARG A 98 7.08 -2.02 -27.18
C ARG A 98 6.85 -3.42 -27.76
N GLY A 99 5.64 -3.98 -27.63
CA GLY A 99 5.32 -5.33 -28.08
C GLY A 99 5.87 -6.46 -27.17
N ALA A 100 6.41 -6.13 -26.00
CA ALA A 100 7.05 -7.05 -25.06
C ALA A 100 6.16 -7.33 -23.83
N PHE A 101 4.84 -7.45 -24.02
CA PHE A 101 3.90 -7.59 -22.90
C PHE A 101 4.19 -8.82 -22.01
N ALA A 102 4.61 -9.94 -22.61
CA ALA A 102 4.94 -11.15 -21.84
C ALA A 102 6.07 -10.93 -20.83
N GLU A 103 7.07 -10.11 -21.19
CA GLU A 103 8.17 -9.72 -20.29
C GLU A 103 7.66 -8.77 -19.19
N GLY A 104 6.73 -7.88 -19.55
CA GLY A 104 6.09 -6.95 -18.62
C GLY A 104 5.08 -7.59 -17.67
N ALA A 105 4.48 -8.74 -18.01
CA ALA A 105 3.35 -9.33 -17.28
C ALA A 105 3.65 -9.63 -15.80
N ASN A 106 4.91 -9.85 -15.45
CA ASN A 106 5.34 -10.02 -14.05
C ASN A 106 4.98 -8.83 -13.15
N HIS A 107 4.85 -7.62 -13.70
CA HIS A 107 4.42 -6.44 -12.94
C HIS A 107 3.00 -6.58 -12.40
N ILE A 108 2.12 -7.38 -13.03
CA ILE A 108 0.75 -7.61 -12.55
C ILE A 108 0.78 -8.25 -11.15
N ALA A 109 1.71 -9.16 -10.90
CA ALA A 109 1.90 -9.80 -9.59
C ALA A 109 2.33 -8.81 -8.49
N LEU A 110 2.84 -7.63 -8.86
CA LEU A 110 3.22 -6.56 -7.94
C LEU A 110 2.11 -5.51 -7.78
N ILE A 111 1.40 -5.20 -8.87
CA ILE A 111 0.30 -4.22 -8.91
C ILE A 111 -0.90 -4.72 -8.09
N VAL A 112 -1.35 -5.95 -8.34
CA VAL A 112 -2.55 -6.53 -7.69
C VAL A 112 -2.48 -6.47 -6.16
N PRO A 113 -1.41 -6.94 -5.49
CA PRO A 113 -1.35 -6.86 -4.02
C PRO A 113 -1.29 -5.42 -3.50
N CYS A 114 -0.69 -4.47 -4.24
CA CYS A 114 -0.71 -3.06 -3.86
C CYS A 114 -2.13 -2.49 -3.86
N VAL A 115 -2.87 -2.71 -4.96
CA VAL A 115 -4.25 -2.23 -5.08
C VAL A 115 -5.14 -2.86 -4.01
N ALA A 116 -5.00 -4.17 -3.79
CA ALA A 116 -5.76 -4.89 -2.77
C ALA A 116 -5.45 -4.38 -1.35
N ALA A 117 -4.17 -4.17 -1.01
CA ALA A 117 -3.77 -3.66 0.29
C ALA A 117 -4.22 -2.20 0.52
N ALA A 118 -4.08 -1.34 -0.50
CA ALA A 118 -4.56 0.03 -0.45
C ALA A 118 -6.08 0.11 -0.26
N ALA A 119 -6.84 -0.71 -1.01
CA ALA A 119 -8.29 -0.79 -0.89
C ALA A 119 -8.71 -1.29 0.49
N ALA A 120 -8.08 -2.35 1.01
CA ALA A 120 -8.37 -2.87 2.34
C ALA A 120 -8.11 -1.83 3.45
N LEU A 121 -7.04 -1.06 3.33
CA LEU A 121 -6.74 0.05 4.25
C LEU A 121 -7.74 1.20 4.12
N ALA A 122 -8.13 1.57 2.89
CA ALA A 122 -9.09 2.64 2.66
C ALA A 122 -10.48 2.31 3.23
N ILE A 123 -10.95 1.06 3.03
CA ILE A 123 -12.24 0.58 3.53
C ILE A 123 -12.26 0.53 5.07
N THR A 124 -11.12 0.22 5.70
CA THR A 124 -11.03 0.11 7.17
C THR A 124 -10.74 1.44 7.87
N GLY A 125 -10.04 2.34 7.20
CA GLY A 125 -9.52 3.59 7.74
C GLY A 125 -10.44 4.80 7.58
N TRP A 126 -11.50 4.74 6.76
CA TRP A 126 -12.39 5.89 6.56
C TRP A 126 -13.09 6.29 7.88
N PRO A 127 -12.87 7.52 8.39
CA PRO A 127 -13.68 8.06 9.46
C PRO A 127 -15.12 8.15 8.97
N SER A 128 -16.08 7.54 9.66
CA SER A 128 -17.49 7.84 9.38
C SER A 128 -17.67 9.36 9.49
N PRO A 129 -18.32 10.02 8.51
CA PRO A 129 -18.60 11.44 8.61
C PRO A 129 -19.23 11.68 9.98
N ALA A 130 -18.64 12.59 10.74
CA ALA A 130 -19.02 12.85 12.11
C ALA A 130 -20.55 13.02 12.14
N GLY A 131 -21.24 12.17 12.89
CA GLY A 131 -22.67 12.30 13.05
C GLY A 131 -23.02 13.71 13.55
N PRO A 132 -24.27 14.16 13.33
CA PRO A 132 -24.73 15.51 13.73
C PRO A 132 -24.50 15.87 15.21
N ASP A 133 -24.15 14.89 16.06
CA ASP A 133 -23.81 15.08 17.48
C ASP A 133 -22.45 15.76 17.73
N SER A 134 -21.57 15.86 16.73
CA SER A 134 -20.32 16.63 16.85
C SER A 134 -20.53 18.15 16.92
N ALA A 135 -21.71 18.62 16.49
CA ALA A 135 -22.10 20.03 16.56
C ALA A 135 -22.65 20.46 17.95
N ARG A 136 -22.75 19.55 18.92
CA ARG A 136 -23.34 19.83 20.26
C ARG A 136 -22.32 19.85 21.41
N ARG A 137 -21.03 20.02 21.16
CA ARG A 137 -20.07 20.27 22.25
C ARG A 137 -19.74 21.76 22.30
N PRO A 138 -20.04 22.46 23.41
CA PRO A 138 -19.74 23.88 23.60
C PRO A 138 -18.23 24.13 23.74
#